data_AF-A0A8J6E4M6-F1
#
_entry.id   AF-A0A8J6E4M6-F1
#
_cell.length_a   1.000
_cell.length_b   1.000
_cell.length_c   1.000
_cell.angle_alpha   90.00
_cell.angle_beta   90.00
_cell.angle_gamma   90.00
#
_symmetry.space_group_name_H-M   'P 1'
#
loop_
_entity.id
_entity.type
_entity.pdbx_description
1 polymer ?
#
loop_
_entity_poly.entity_id
_entity_poly.type
_entity_poly.pdbx_seq_one_letter_code
_entity_poly.pdbx_strand_id
1 'polypeptide(L)'
;MLGMDSCGGARVVKWLGSSGGLPPNETTFASILQKQGYSTGIIGKWHLGMNCESLNDHCHHPLNHGFDYFYGTPLSLMNECQPGGLIEIDAPFRAQLILLTQIMTFAVMTLVIARYSNMVAINWKIIFYSALFVILFFITWYLKYGFVHYWNCIIMRNHEIVEQPMNFEKKASQMLREVLQFIDRYVSLAFIPQQ
;
A
#
# COMPACT_ATOMS: atom_id res chain seq x y z
N MET A 1 18.15 -8.65 -6.39
CA MET A 1 18.80 -7.85 -5.34
C MET A 1 17.73 -7.45 -4.33
N LEU A 2 17.83 -7.98 -3.11
CA LEU A 2 17.00 -7.55 -1.98
C LEU A 2 17.04 -6.01 -1.89
N GLY A 3 15.94 -5.39 -1.47
CA GLY A 3 15.76 -3.93 -1.37
C GLY A 3 16.81 -3.16 -0.56
N MET A 4 17.85 -3.80 -0.04
CA MET A 4 18.99 -3.13 0.58
C MET A 4 20.03 -2.58 -0.42
N ASP A 5 19.99 -2.98 -1.70
CA ASP A 5 20.91 -2.47 -2.72
C ASP A 5 20.15 -1.81 -3.89
N SER A 6 19.76 -0.54 -3.68
CA SER A 6 19.30 0.34 -4.75
C SER A 6 20.14 1.62 -4.72
N CYS A 7 20.96 1.80 -5.76
CA CYS A 7 21.73 3.01 -6.03
C CYS A 7 20.89 4.20 -6.52
N GLY A 8 19.56 4.08 -6.56
CA GLY A 8 18.68 5.13 -7.05
C GLY A 8 17.27 5.03 -6.50
N GLY A 9 17.03 5.67 -5.35
CA GLY A 9 15.72 6.27 -5.08
C GLY A 9 14.53 5.34 -4.81
N ALA A 10 14.69 4.25 -4.07
CA ALA A 10 13.75 3.74 -3.05
C ALA A 10 14.26 2.39 -2.52
N ARG A 11 14.92 2.41 -1.35
CA ARG A 11 15.44 1.20 -0.67
C ARG A 11 14.37 0.38 0.05
N VAL A 12 13.14 0.88 0.10
CA VAL A 12 12.06 0.27 0.87
C VAL A 12 10.78 0.37 0.06
N VAL A 13 10.07 -0.76 -0.06
CA VAL A 13 8.71 -0.78 -0.62
C VAL A 13 7.82 -0.04 0.37
N LYS A 14 7.36 1.15 -0.03
CA LYS A 14 6.47 2.03 0.77
C LYS A 14 5.02 1.99 0.32
N TRP A 15 4.76 1.44 -0.86
CA TRP A 15 3.45 1.39 -1.48
C TRP A 15 3.11 -0.04 -1.84
N LEU A 16 1.88 -0.46 -1.55
CA LEU A 16 1.41 -1.80 -1.95
C LEU A 16 1.36 -1.99 -3.46
N GLY A 17 1.04 -0.92 -4.21
CA GLY A 17 1.05 -0.93 -5.67
C GLY A 17 2.44 -0.81 -6.31
N SER A 18 3.52 -1.02 -5.56
CA SER A 18 4.88 -1.03 -6.09
C SER A 18 5.19 -2.37 -6.78
N SER A 19 5.83 -2.32 -7.93
CA SER A 19 6.30 -3.52 -8.67
C SER A 19 7.55 -4.17 -8.08
N GLY A 20 8.13 -3.57 -7.03
CA GLY A 20 9.32 -4.09 -6.37
C GLY A 20 8.98 -5.13 -5.30
N GLY A 21 9.69 -6.25 -5.30
CA GLY A 21 9.56 -7.30 -4.30
C GLY A 21 10.64 -8.38 -4.38
N LEU A 22 10.45 -9.47 -3.63
CA LEU A 22 11.34 -10.63 -3.63
C LEU A 22 11.28 -11.30 -5.02
N PRO A 23 12.40 -11.38 -5.76
CA PRO A 23 12.39 -11.97 -7.09
C PRO A 23 11.83 -13.41 -7.07
N PRO A 24 11.00 -13.82 -8.04
CA PRO A 24 10.39 -15.16 -8.06
C PRO A 24 11.41 -16.30 -8.11
N ASN A 25 12.64 -16.01 -8.56
CA ASN A 25 13.74 -16.97 -8.62
C ASN A 25 14.51 -17.12 -7.30
N GLU A 26 14.23 -16.31 -6.28
CA GLU A 26 14.88 -16.44 -4.97
C GLU A 26 14.30 -17.61 -4.17
N THR A 27 15.19 -18.42 -3.61
CA THR A 27 14.79 -19.57 -2.79
C THR A 27 14.63 -19.14 -1.34
N THR A 28 13.44 -19.34 -0.77
CA THR A 28 13.16 -19.08 0.65
C THR A 28 13.35 -20.35 1.49
N PHE A 29 13.59 -20.22 2.79
CA PHE A 29 13.58 -21.37 3.69
C PHE A 29 12.23 -22.11 3.65
N ALA A 30 11.12 -21.39 3.47
CA ALA A 30 9.79 -21.97 3.35
C ALA A 30 9.71 -22.90 2.14
N SER A 31 10.23 -22.48 0.98
CA SER A 31 10.28 -23.35 -0.21
C SER A 31 11.11 -24.62 -0.01
N ILE A 32 12.16 -24.57 0.81
CA ILE A 32 12.99 -25.75 1.14
C ILE A 32 12.21 -26.69 2.05
N LEU A 33 11.56 -26.16 3.10
CA LEU A 33 10.75 -26.95 4.04
C LEU A 33 9.52 -27.56 3.35
N GLN A 34 8.84 -26.81 2.50
CA GLN A 34 7.71 -27.29 1.70
C GLN A 34 8.11 -28.49 0.83
N LYS A 35 9.28 -28.43 0.18
CA LYS A 35 9.83 -29.57 -0.58
C LYS A 35 10.14 -30.80 0.28
N GLN A 36 10.36 -30.62 1.57
CA GLN A 36 10.55 -31.71 2.54
C GLN A 36 9.23 -32.22 3.14
N GLY A 37 8.08 -31.73 2.68
CA GLY A 37 6.76 -32.16 3.15
C GLY A 37 6.25 -31.42 4.38
N TYR A 38 6.90 -30.34 4.80
CA TYR A 38 6.39 -29.50 5.89
C TYR A 38 5.23 -28.63 5.42
N SER A 39 4.21 -28.49 6.25
CA SER A 39 3.19 -27.45 6.09
C SER A 39 3.75 -26.10 6.51
N THR A 40 3.71 -25.14 5.61
CA THR A 40 4.34 -23.82 5.78
C THR A 40 3.27 -22.75 5.83
N GLY A 41 3.41 -21.80 6.76
CA GLY A 41 2.47 -20.69 6.88
C GLY A 41 3.15 -19.46 7.44
N ILE A 42 2.73 -18.30 6.97
CA ILE A 42 3.15 -17.01 7.52
C ILE A 42 1.92 -16.24 8.00
N ILE A 43 1.92 -15.93 9.30
CA ILE A 43 0.90 -15.10 9.93
C ILE A 43 1.59 -13.83 10.42
N GLY A 44 1.23 -12.68 9.86
CA GLY A 44 1.82 -11.37 10.20
C GLY A 44 2.29 -10.59 8.99
N LYS A 45 3.50 -10.04 9.06
CA LYS A 45 4.04 -9.11 8.05
C LYS A 45 4.79 -9.87 6.96
N TRP A 46 4.52 -9.52 5.70
CA TRP A 46 5.33 -9.94 4.57
C TRP A 46 6.40 -8.90 4.21
N HIS A 47 6.00 -7.75 3.67
CA HIS A 47 6.85 -6.61 3.31
C HIS A 47 7.94 -6.90 2.27
N LEU A 48 7.70 -7.87 1.38
CA LEU A 48 8.60 -8.21 0.27
C LEU A 48 7.91 -8.09 -1.09
N GLY A 49 6.99 -7.12 -1.22
CA GLY A 49 6.25 -6.86 -2.45
C GLY A 49 4.99 -7.70 -2.59
N MET A 50 4.21 -7.40 -3.63
CA MET A 50 2.96 -8.11 -3.94
C MET A 50 2.87 -8.48 -5.42
N ASN A 51 2.82 -7.47 -6.28
CA ASN A 51 2.60 -7.62 -7.72
C ASN A 51 3.85 -7.19 -8.51
N CYS A 52 3.98 -7.66 -9.75
CA CYS A 52 5.06 -7.31 -10.67
C CYS A 52 4.59 -6.33 -11.74
N GLU A 53 3.76 -6.81 -12.67
CA GLU A 53 3.34 -6.09 -13.87
C GLU A 53 1.83 -5.81 -13.88
N SER A 54 1.03 -6.70 -13.28
CA SER A 54 -0.42 -6.58 -13.23
C SER A 54 -0.95 -6.63 -11.80
N LEU A 55 -2.13 -6.06 -11.60
CA LEU A 55 -2.76 -5.98 -10.27
C LEU A 55 -3.07 -7.34 -9.63
N ASN A 56 -3.08 -8.43 -10.41
CA ASN A 56 -3.51 -9.76 -9.96
C ASN A 56 -2.45 -10.84 -10.16
N ASP A 57 -1.23 -10.49 -10.58
CA ASP A 57 -0.20 -11.52 -10.81
C ASP A 57 0.37 -12.09 -9.51
N HIS A 58 0.31 -11.31 -8.42
CA HIS A 58 0.78 -11.69 -7.09
C HIS A 58 2.19 -12.29 -7.11
N CYS A 59 3.06 -11.90 -8.05
CA CYS A 59 4.33 -12.59 -8.30
C CYS A 59 5.27 -12.62 -7.07
N HIS A 60 5.14 -11.65 -6.17
CA HIS A 60 5.94 -11.50 -4.95
C HIS A 60 5.20 -11.98 -3.70
N HIS A 61 4.01 -12.53 -3.86
CA HIS A 61 3.15 -12.97 -2.76
C HIS A 61 3.75 -14.17 -2.01
N PRO A 62 3.56 -14.31 -0.69
CA PRO A 62 4.15 -15.40 0.09
C PRO A 62 3.86 -16.80 -0.45
N LEU A 63 2.66 -17.02 -1.01
CA LEU A 63 2.29 -18.32 -1.59
C LEU A 63 3.13 -18.70 -2.81
N ASN A 64 3.66 -17.71 -3.53
CA ASN A 64 4.59 -17.94 -4.64
C ASN A 64 6.04 -18.11 -4.17
N HIS A 65 6.28 -18.04 -2.85
CA HIS A 65 7.59 -18.17 -2.22
C HIS A 65 7.61 -19.29 -1.17
N GLY A 66 6.81 -20.35 -1.39
CA GLY A 66 6.89 -21.60 -0.64
C GLY A 66 6.15 -21.61 0.69
N PHE A 67 5.20 -20.69 0.91
CA PHE A 67 4.24 -20.76 2.02
C PHE A 67 2.90 -21.33 1.54
N ASP A 68 2.34 -22.31 2.23
CA ASP A 68 1.02 -22.87 1.91
C ASP A 68 -0.14 -21.97 2.41
N TYR A 69 0.13 -21.14 3.42
CA TYR A 69 -0.86 -20.26 4.04
C TYR A 69 -0.29 -18.88 4.32
N PHE A 70 -1.11 -17.85 4.06
CA PHE A 70 -0.81 -16.48 4.46
C PHE A 70 -2.00 -15.83 5.17
N TYR A 71 -1.76 -15.20 6.31
CA TYR A 71 -2.68 -14.26 6.92
C TYR A 71 -1.95 -13.04 7.47
N GLY A 72 -2.23 -11.84 6.99
CA GLY A 72 -1.70 -10.63 7.58
C GLY A 72 -1.46 -9.50 6.59
N THR A 73 -0.44 -8.68 6.85
CA THR A 73 -0.20 -7.45 6.10
C THR A 73 0.83 -7.68 4.99
N PRO A 74 0.46 -7.41 3.71
CA PRO A 74 1.41 -7.52 2.61
C PRO A 74 2.53 -6.47 2.67
N LEU A 75 2.24 -5.28 3.22
CA LEU A 75 3.23 -4.24 3.54
C LEU A 75 3.61 -4.28 5.03
N SER A 76 4.52 -3.39 5.43
CA SER A 76 4.74 -3.05 6.82
C SER A 76 3.57 -2.28 7.41
N LEU A 77 3.37 -2.48 8.71
CA LEU A 77 2.58 -1.58 9.53
C LEU A 77 3.32 -0.25 9.65
N MET A 78 2.72 0.83 9.15
CA MET A 78 3.27 2.18 9.22
C MET A 78 2.38 3.06 10.11
N ASN A 79 2.90 4.22 10.51
CA ASN A 79 2.21 5.15 11.41
C ASN A 79 0.83 5.54 10.86
N GLU A 80 0.67 5.72 9.55
CA GLU A 80 -0.63 6.03 8.95
C GLU A 80 -1.72 4.97 9.17
N CYS A 81 -1.38 3.72 9.53
CA CYS A 81 -2.36 2.69 9.82
C CYS A 81 -2.86 2.73 11.28
N GLN A 82 -2.25 3.54 12.13
CA GLN A 82 -2.66 3.73 13.51
C GLN A 82 -3.70 4.87 13.62
N PRO A 83 -4.68 4.78 14.53
CA PRO A 83 -5.59 5.88 14.81
C PRO A 83 -4.81 7.16 15.19
N GLY A 84 -5.09 8.26 14.48
CA GLY A 84 -4.40 9.54 14.69
C GLY A 84 -2.95 9.57 14.20
N GLY A 85 -2.49 8.53 13.51
CA GLY A 85 -1.15 8.44 12.96
C GLY A 85 -0.89 9.44 11.84
N LEU A 86 0.33 9.98 11.81
CA LEU A 86 0.75 10.90 10.77
C LEU A 86 1.08 10.14 9.49
N ILE A 87 0.66 10.69 8.35
CA ILE A 87 1.02 10.14 7.03
C ILE A 87 2.44 10.61 6.71
N GLU A 88 3.41 9.72 6.87
CA GLU A 88 4.83 9.99 6.63
C GLU A 88 5.28 9.68 5.20
N ILE A 89 4.51 8.85 4.48
CA ILE A 89 4.82 8.50 3.09
C ILE A 89 4.89 9.76 2.23
N ASP A 90 6.06 9.94 1.62
CA ASP A 90 6.41 11.04 0.72
C ASP A 90 6.03 12.43 1.28
N ALA A 91 6.11 12.61 2.60
CA ALA A 91 5.74 13.85 3.29
C ALA A 91 6.27 15.16 2.65
N PRO A 92 7.56 15.29 2.26
CA PRO A 92 8.05 16.53 1.64
C PRO A 92 7.41 16.79 0.28
N PHE A 93 7.21 15.74 -0.52
CA PHE A 93 6.57 15.84 -1.83
C PHE A 93 5.09 16.21 -1.70
N ARG A 94 4.38 15.62 -0.74
CA ARG A 94 2.99 16.00 -0.43
C ARG A 94 2.89 17.46 -0.01
N ALA A 95 3.80 17.94 0.84
CA ALA A 95 3.82 19.34 1.26
C ALA A 95 4.03 20.30 0.07
N GLN A 96 4.93 19.94 -0.86
CA GLN A 96 5.12 20.68 -2.11
C GLN A 96 3.85 20.72 -2.97
N LEU A 97 3.15 19.60 -3.14
CA LEU A 97 1.89 19.54 -3.89
C LEU A 97 0.78 20.39 -3.25
N ILE A 98 0.68 20.37 -1.91
CA ILE A 98 -0.26 21.22 -1.16
C ILE A 98 0.05 22.70 -1.43
N LEU A 99 1.32 23.10 -1.28
CA LEU A 99 1.75 24.47 -1.49
C LEU A 99 1.48 24.93 -2.94
N LEU A 100 1.81 24.10 -3.93
CA LEU A 100 1.54 24.39 -5.34
C LEU A 100 0.04 24.57 -5.60
N THR A 101 -0.81 23.72 -5.02
CA THR A 101 -2.27 23.86 -5.15
C THR A 101 -2.76 25.17 -4.53
N GLN A 102 -2.23 25.56 -3.37
CA GLN A 102 -2.57 26.84 -2.73
C GLN A 102 -2.16 28.04 -3.60
N ILE A 103 -0.93 28.05 -4.13
CA ILE A 103 -0.43 29.12 -5.01
C ILE A 103 -1.33 29.24 -6.25
N MET A 104 -1.64 28.13 -6.91
CA MET A 104 -2.50 28.13 -8.10
C MET A 104 -3.93 28.60 -7.77
N THR A 105 -4.46 28.23 -6.60
CA THR A 105 -5.79 28.66 -6.14
C THR A 105 -5.82 30.17 -5.89
N PHE A 106 -4.82 30.70 -5.20
CA PHE A 106 -4.69 32.15 -4.98
C PHE A 106 -4.53 32.89 -6.31
N ALA A 107 -3.73 32.38 -7.24
CA ALA A 107 -3.58 32.98 -8.56
C ALA A 107 -4.92 33.08 -9.31
N VAL A 108 -5.71 32.00 -9.35
CA VAL A 108 -7.04 32.02 -9.97
C VAL A 108 -7.97 33.00 -9.24
N MET A 109 -7.98 33.02 -7.92
CA MET A 109 -8.77 33.97 -7.12
C MET A 109 -8.39 35.43 -7.43
N THR A 110 -7.09 35.74 -7.54
CA THR A 110 -6.61 37.07 -7.93
C THR A 110 -7.07 37.44 -9.33
N LEU A 111 -7.08 36.51 -10.30
CA LEU A 111 -7.60 36.75 -11.65
C LEU A 111 -9.11 37.06 -11.64
N VAL A 112 -9.89 36.37 -10.80
CA VAL A 112 -11.33 36.65 -10.63
C VAL A 112 -11.55 38.05 -10.07
N ILE A 113 -10.80 38.42 -9.01
CA ILE A 113 -10.91 39.75 -8.38
C ILE A 113 -10.50 40.84 -9.37
N ALA A 114 -9.38 40.68 -10.08
CA ALA A 114 -8.90 41.64 -11.08
C ALA A 114 -9.89 41.82 -12.25
N ARG A 115 -10.62 40.76 -12.60
CA ARG A 115 -11.68 40.83 -13.60
C ARG A 115 -12.90 41.59 -13.08
N TYR A 116 -13.25 41.42 -11.81
CA TYR A 116 -14.40 42.06 -11.17
C TYR A 116 -14.15 43.56 -10.90
N SER A 117 -12.92 43.93 -10.54
CA SER A 117 -12.51 45.32 -10.36
C SER A 117 -12.28 46.09 -11.67
N ASN A 118 -12.57 45.47 -12.83
CA ASN A 118 -12.31 46.00 -14.17
C ASN A 118 -10.83 46.41 -14.42
N MET A 119 -9.88 45.90 -13.63
CA MET A 119 -8.46 46.21 -13.79
C MET A 119 -7.85 45.51 -15.02
N VAL A 120 -8.39 44.36 -15.42
CA VAL A 120 -7.91 43.58 -16.57
C VAL A 120 -9.08 43.01 -17.37
N ALA A 121 -9.05 43.17 -18.69
CA ALA A 121 -10.05 42.62 -19.62
C ALA A 121 -9.77 41.14 -19.95
N ILE A 122 -9.92 40.25 -18.97
CA ILE A 122 -9.74 38.79 -19.16
C ILE A 122 -11.06 38.13 -19.59
N ASN A 123 -11.00 37.19 -20.52
CA ASN A 123 -12.15 36.39 -20.90
C ASN A 123 -12.50 35.37 -19.80
N TRP A 124 -13.78 35.28 -19.41
CA TRP A 124 -14.28 34.29 -18.44
C TRP A 124 -13.91 32.85 -18.79
N LYS A 125 -13.76 32.53 -20.08
CA LYS A 125 -13.29 31.21 -20.53
C LYS A 125 -11.91 30.85 -19.99
N ILE A 126 -10.99 31.82 -19.94
CA ILE A 126 -9.62 31.59 -19.43
C ILE A 126 -9.65 31.28 -17.95
N ILE A 127 -10.45 32.03 -17.17
CA ILE A 127 -10.65 31.79 -15.75
C ILE A 127 -11.24 30.40 -15.53
N PHE A 128 -12.27 30.02 -16.29
CA PHE A 128 -12.88 28.70 -16.21
C PHE A 128 -11.88 27.57 -16.49
N TYR A 129 -11.11 27.65 -17.58
CA TYR A 129 -10.11 26.62 -17.91
C TYR A 129 -8.99 26.56 -16.87
N SER A 130 -8.56 27.70 -16.32
CA SER A 130 -7.58 27.73 -15.22
C SER A 130 -8.12 27.08 -13.94
N ALA A 131 -9.37 27.36 -13.57
CA ALA A 131 -10.00 26.76 -12.39
C ALA A 131 -10.17 25.24 -12.58
N LEU A 132 -10.61 24.81 -13.76
CA LEU A 132 -10.73 23.40 -14.11
C LEU A 132 -9.37 22.69 -14.00
N PHE A 133 -8.30 23.29 -14.50
CA PHE A 133 -6.95 22.74 -14.36
C PHE A 133 -6.54 22.56 -12.90
N VAL A 134 -6.77 23.57 -12.04
CA VAL A 134 -6.45 23.48 -10.60
C VAL A 134 -7.26 22.37 -9.92
N ILE A 135 -8.55 22.23 -10.26
CA ILE A 135 -9.41 21.17 -9.74
C ILE A 135 -8.92 19.79 -10.17
N LEU A 136 -8.61 19.59 -11.46
CA LEU A 136 -8.10 18.31 -11.97
C LEU A 136 -6.75 17.97 -11.35
N PHE A 137 -5.85 18.95 -11.21
CA PHE A 137 -4.57 18.77 -10.54
C PHE A 137 -4.77 18.36 -9.08
N PHE A 138 -5.62 19.06 -8.32
CA PHE A 138 -5.96 18.74 -6.94
C PHE A 138 -6.52 17.33 -6.80
N ILE A 139 -7.52 16.97 -7.60
CA ILE A 139 -8.16 15.65 -7.56
C ILE A 139 -7.11 14.56 -7.80
N THR A 140 -6.25 14.73 -8.80
CA THR A 140 -5.25 13.72 -9.19
C THR A 140 -4.34 13.35 -8.02
N TRP A 141 -3.75 14.33 -7.35
CA TRP A 141 -2.84 14.03 -6.24
C TRP A 141 -3.59 13.72 -4.94
N TYR A 142 -4.76 14.30 -4.72
CA TYR A 142 -5.59 14.03 -3.54
C TYR A 142 -6.12 12.59 -3.54
N LEU A 143 -6.54 12.05 -4.68
CA LEU A 143 -6.96 10.64 -4.78
C LEU A 143 -5.84 9.67 -4.40
N LYS A 144 -4.58 10.02 -4.69
CA LYS A 144 -3.40 9.22 -4.32
C LYS A 144 -3.05 9.35 -2.84
N TYR A 145 -2.92 10.58 -2.34
CA TYR A 145 -2.38 10.85 -0.99
C TYR A 145 -3.45 10.97 0.11
N GLY A 146 -4.69 11.30 -0.25
CA GLY A 146 -5.82 11.41 0.69
C GLY A 146 -6.36 10.06 1.16
N PHE A 147 -6.19 9.01 0.34
CA PHE A 147 -6.70 7.67 0.63
C PHE A 147 -5.59 6.67 1.00
N VAL A 148 -4.40 7.14 1.37
CA VAL A 148 -3.25 6.27 1.72
C VAL A 148 -3.60 5.26 2.81
N HIS A 149 -4.32 5.70 3.84
CA HIS A 149 -4.79 4.82 4.91
C HIS A 149 -5.65 3.67 4.36
N TYR A 150 -6.54 3.95 3.40
CA TYR A 150 -7.37 2.93 2.79
C TYR A 150 -6.55 1.99 1.89
N TRP A 151 -5.64 2.53 1.08
CA TRP A 151 -4.90 1.75 0.09
C TRP A 151 -3.78 0.89 0.67
N ASN A 152 -3.07 1.36 1.71
CA ASN A 152 -1.90 0.66 2.25
C ASN A 152 -2.21 -0.20 3.48
N CYS A 153 -3.29 0.06 4.21
CA CYS A 153 -3.62 -0.64 5.44
C CYS A 153 -4.64 -1.75 5.18
N ILE A 154 -4.20 -2.84 4.56
CA ILE A 154 -5.03 -4.01 4.26
C ILE A 154 -4.58 -5.26 5.01
N ILE A 155 -5.52 -6.16 5.28
CA ILE A 155 -5.23 -7.53 5.70
C ILE A 155 -5.64 -8.48 4.61
N MET A 156 -4.77 -9.43 4.31
CA MET A 156 -5.02 -10.49 3.36
C MET A 156 -5.06 -11.84 4.05
N ARG A 157 -5.90 -12.72 3.49
CA ARG A 157 -5.85 -14.16 3.72
C ARG A 157 -5.59 -14.81 2.38
N ASN A 158 -4.42 -15.41 2.21
CA ASN A 158 -3.93 -15.85 0.91
C ASN A 158 -4.05 -14.69 -0.10
N HIS A 159 -4.69 -14.90 -1.25
CA HIS A 159 -4.86 -13.88 -2.28
C HIS A 159 -6.03 -12.92 -2.06
N GLU A 160 -6.84 -13.13 -1.03
CA GLU A 160 -8.05 -12.35 -0.79
C GLU A 160 -7.82 -11.25 0.25
N ILE A 161 -8.34 -10.05 -0.03
CA ILE A 161 -8.37 -8.95 0.95
C ILE A 161 -9.55 -9.21 1.87
N VAL A 162 -9.27 -9.52 3.13
CA VAL A 162 -10.31 -9.80 4.14
C VAL A 162 -10.74 -8.56 4.91
N GLU A 163 -9.89 -7.52 4.95
CA GLU A 163 -10.20 -6.28 5.66
C GLU A 163 -9.48 -5.07 5.07
N GLN A 164 -10.24 -3.99 4.86
CA GLN A 164 -9.76 -2.70 4.36
C GLN A 164 -10.70 -1.55 4.80
N PRO A 165 -10.21 -0.52 5.52
CA PRO A 165 -8.89 -0.43 6.14
C PRO A 165 -8.80 -1.33 7.38
N MET A 166 -7.60 -1.73 7.72
CA MET A 166 -7.29 -2.57 8.87
C MET A 166 -7.62 -1.90 10.21
N ASN A 167 -8.41 -2.57 11.06
CA ASN A 167 -8.69 -2.17 12.43
C ASN A 167 -7.54 -2.55 13.39
N PHE A 168 -6.66 -1.60 13.66
CA PHE A 168 -5.45 -1.78 14.48
C PHE A 168 -5.71 -2.40 15.86
N GLU A 169 -6.74 -1.95 16.58
CA GLU A 169 -7.00 -2.37 17.98
C GLU A 169 -7.25 -3.87 18.12
N LYS A 170 -7.94 -4.47 17.14
CA LYS A 170 -8.32 -5.89 17.20
C LYS A 170 -7.31 -6.81 16.54
N LYS A 171 -6.35 -6.27 15.77
CA LYS A 171 -5.48 -7.07 14.89
C LYS A 171 -4.62 -8.08 15.64
N ALA A 172 -3.96 -7.66 16.71
CA ALA A 172 -3.08 -8.56 17.47
C ALA A 172 -3.82 -9.81 17.96
N SER A 173 -5.04 -9.62 18.48
CA SER A 173 -5.89 -10.72 18.95
C SER A 173 -6.35 -11.64 17.81
N GLN A 174 -6.62 -11.09 16.62
CA GLN A 174 -7.04 -11.85 15.45
C GLN A 174 -5.88 -12.66 14.86
N MET A 175 -4.70 -12.05 14.73
CA MET A 175 -3.49 -12.76 14.29
C MET A 175 -3.15 -13.91 15.24
N LEU A 176 -3.26 -13.71 16.56
CA LEU A 176 -3.04 -14.79 17.53
C LEU A 176 -4.04 -15.94 17.33
N ARG A 177 -5.32 -15.64 17.10
CA ARG A 177 -6.32 -16.68 16.81
C ARG A 177 -5.99 -17.45 15.53
N GLU A 178 -5.54 -16.77 14.48
CA GLU A 178 -5.13 -17.40 13.22
C GLU A 178 -3.92 -18.30 13.40
N VAL A 179 -2.92 -17.88 14.20
CA VAL A 179 -1.78 -18.74 14.57
C VAL A 179 -2.24 -20.00 15.27
N LEU A 180 -3.12 -19.87 16.28
CA LEU A 180 -3.63 -21.02 17.04
C LEU A 180 -4.41 -21.98 16.14
N GLN A 181 -5.26 -21.47 15.24
CA GLN A 181 -6.01 -22.29 14.29
C GLN A 181 -5.10 -23.00 13.28
N PHE A 182 -4.04 -22.32 12.82
CA PHE A 182 -3.04 -22.92 11.94
C PHE A 182 -2.31 -24.07 12.65
N ILE A 183 -1.81 -23.82 13.86
CA ILE A 183 -1.13 -24.86 14.66
C ILE A 183 -2.06 -26.03 14.91
N ASP A 184 -3.29 -25.80 15.37
CA ASP A 184 -4.26 -26.86 15.66
C ASP A 184 -4.55 -27.74 14.42
N ARG A 185 -4.73 -27.11 13.24
CA ARG A 185 -4.96 -27.81 11.98
C ARG A 185 -3.80 -28.71 11.57
N TYR A 186 -2.55 -28.25 11.72
CA TYR A 186 -1.39 -28.99 11.22
C TYR A 186 -0.75 -29.91 12.26
N VAL A 187 -0.88 -29.60 13.54
CA VAL A 187 -0.53 -30.51 14.64
C VAL A 187 -1.51 -31.70 14.65
N SER A 188 -2.81 -31.48 14.45
CA SER A 188 -3.77 -32.60 14.34
C SER A 188 -3.53 -33.49 13.10
N LEU A 189 -3.09 -32.90 11.98
CA LEU A 189 -2.67 -33.67 10.79
C LEU A 189 -1.40 -34.51 11.03
N ALA A 190 -0.46 -34.06 11.85
CA ALA A 190 0.72 -34.84 12.22
C ALA A 190 0.40 -36.13 13.00
N PHE A 191 -0.78 -36.21 13.63
CA PHE A 191 -1.27 -37.41 14.33
C PHE A 191 -2.07 -38.36 13.44
N ILE A 192 -2.33 -38.01 12.17
CA ILE A 192 -3.03 -38.87 11.22
C ILE A 192 -1.99 -39.30 10.16
N PRO A 193 -1.56 -40.56 10.14
CA PRO A 193 -0.62 -41.01 9.10
C PRO A 193 -1.29 -40.83 7.74
N GLN A 194 -0.69 -40.00 6.89
CA GLN A 194 -1.04 -39.97 5.47
C GLN A 194 -0.51 -41.27 4.87
N GLN A 195 -1.44 -42.19 4.62
CA GLN A 195 -1.21 -43.50 4.03
C GLN A 195 -1.52 -43.48 2.54
#